data_AF-T1AKM0-F1
#
_entry.id   AF-T1AKM0-F1
#
_cell.length_a   1.000
_cell.length_b   1.000
_cell.length_c   1.000
_cell.angle_alpha   90.00
_cell.angle_beta   90.00
_cell.angle_gamma   90.00
#
_symmetry.space_group_name_H-M   'P 1'
#
loop_
_entity.id
_entity.type
_entity.pdbx_description
1 polymer ?
#
loop_
_entity_poly.entity_id
_entity_poly.type
_entity_poly.pdbx_seq_one_letter_code
_entity_poly.pdbx_strand_id
1 'polypeptide(L)'
;GFVQGVMTSNDSMSEPLTRKRIGLIGARGYTGAELIRLLAAHPRLELVFVSSRELGGQRVAEHVPEFAGALRYENLDAAAATARGADAVILALPNGKAAPYVAAIDAQAPRIVIVDLSADHRFDDAWYYGLPELTRARYAGSAASANPG
;
A
#
# COMPACT_ATOMS: atom_id res chain seq x y z
N GLY A 1 40.56 48.02 3.57
CA GLY A 1 39.11 47.87 3.81
C GLY A 1 38.63 46.71 2.99
N PHE A 2 38.10 45.68 3.64
CA PHE A 2 37.52 44.49 3.02
C PHE A 2 36.21 44.84 2.29
N VAL A 3 36.03 44.34 1.08
CA VAL A 3 34.71 44.17 0.46
C VAL A 3 34.38 42.67 0.51
N GLN A 4 33.45 42.29 1.38
CA GLN A 4 33.02 40.91 1.57
C GLN A 4 31.69 40.73 0.83
N GLY A 5 31.67 39.79 -0.11
CA GLY A 5 30.50 39.45 -0.90
C GLY A 5 29.38 38.84 -0.05
N VAL A 6 28.15 39.21 -0.36
CA VAL A 6 26.95 38.58 0.19
C VAL A 6 26.60 37.41 -0.72
N MET A 7 26.96 36.19 -0.31
CA MET A 7 26.35 34.96 -0.81
C MET A 7 24.99 34.80 -0.14
N THR A 8 23.90 34.97 -0.88
CA THR A 8 22.59 34.49 -0.46
C THR A 8 22.44 33.03 -0.91
N SER A 9 22.87 32.09 -0.06
CA SER A 9 22.47 30.69 -0.19
C SER A 9 21.11 30.51 0.47
N ASN A 10 20.04 30.57 -0.32
CA ASN A 10 18.73 30.09 0.10
C ASN A 10 18.64 28.60 -0.23
N ASP A 11 19.34 27.78 0.54
CA ASP A 11 19.23 26.32 0.45
C ASP A 11 18.14 25.87 1.43
N SER A 12 16.89 25.92 0.97
CA SER A 12 15.75 25.38 1.69
C SER A 12 15.91 23.86 1.76
N MET A 13 16.44 23.37 2.88
CA MET A 13 16.50 21.95 3.21
C MET A 13 15.07 21.37 3.17
N SER A 14 14.74 20.65 2.10
CA SER A 14 13.51 19.87 2.03
C SER A 14 13.58 18.76 3.07
N GLU A 15 12.64 18.72 4.03
CA GLU A 15 12.54 17.58 4.94
C GLU A 15 12.44 16.27 4.17
N PRO A 16 13.11 15.19 4.61
CA PRO A 16 13.01 13.91 3.94
C PRO A 16 11.55 13.46 3.92
N LEU A 17 11.02 13.25 2.71
CA LEU A 17 9.65 12.79 2.52
C LEU A 17 9.49 11.43 3.21
N THR A 18 8.76 11.40 4.33
CA THR A 18 8.43 10.15 5.00
C THR A 18 7.52 9.33 4.10
N ARG A 19 8.04 8.22 3.56
CA ARG A 19 7.26 7.30 2.73
C ARG A 19 6.36 6.44 3.60
N LYS A 20 5.13 6.19 3.15
CA LYS A 20 4.23 5.21 3.77
C LYS A 20 4.50 3.82 3.21
N ARG A 21 4.61 2.84 4.11
CA ARG A 21 4.94 1.45 3.81
C ARG A 21 3.67 0.69 3.44
N ILE A 22 3.63 0.12 2.25
CA ILE A 22 2.47 -0.56 1.67
C ILE A 22 2.77 -2.04 1.51
N GLY A 23 1.85 -2.88 1.99
CA GLY A 23 1.79 -4.30 1.69
C GLY A 23 0.77 -4.59 0.60
N LEU A 24 1.05 -5.56 -0.27
CA LEU A 24 0.10 -6.02 -1.28
C LEU A 24 -0.16 -7.53 -1.13
N ILE A 25 -1.40 -7.90 -0.84
CA ILE A 25 -1.86 -9.29 -0.79
C ILE A 25 -2.67 -9.60 -2.04
N GLY A 26 -2.48 -10.79 -2.64
CA GLY A 26 -3.18 -11.15 -3.87
C GLY A 26 -2.57 -10.49 -5.10
N ALA A 27 -1.25 -10.27 -5.10
CA ALA A 27 -0.50 -9.54 -6.13
C ALA A 27 -0.38 -10.29 -7.48
N ARG A 28 -1.36 -11.13 -7.84
CA ARG A 28 -1.35 -11.92 -9.07
C ARG A 28 -2.22 -11.25 -10.15
N GLY A 29 -1.79 -11.38 -11.40
CA GLY A 29 -2.56 -10.96 -12.57
C GLY A 29 -2.45 -9.46 -12.83
N TYR A 30 -3.27 -8.97 -13.75
CA TYR A 30 -3.16 -7.61 -14.28
C TYR A 30 -3.31 -6.54 -13.18
N THR A 31 -4.32 -6.64 -12.32
CA THR A 31 -4.52 -5.67 -11.22
C THR A 31 -3.33 -5.62 -10.28
N GLY A 32 -2.76 -6.77 -9.90
CA GLY A 32 -1.59 -6.83 -9.05
C GLY A 32 -0.37 -6.17 -9.70
N ALA A 33 -0.12 -6.45 -10.98
CA ALA A 33 0.98 -5.84 -11.73
C ALA A 33 0.83 -4.32 -11.86
N GLU A 34 -0.36 -3.81 -12.19
CA GLU A 34 -0.61 -2.37 -12.28
C GLU A 34 -0.47 -1.67 -10.94
N LEU A 35 -0.92 -2.27 -9.84
CA LEU A 35 -0.71 -1.71 -8.50
C LEU A 35 0.77 -1.64 -8.15
N ILE A 36 1.55 -2.69 -8.45
CA ILE A 36 3.00 -2.68 -8.24
C ILE A 36 3.64 -1.56 -9.06
N ARG A 37 3.25 -1.40 -10.34
CA ARG A 37 3.76 -0.34 -11.23
C ARG A 37 3.44 1.06 -10.69
N LEU A 38 2.22 1.29 -10.23
CA LEU A 38 1.80 2.56 -9.63
C LEU A 38 2.55 2.85 -8.33
N LEU A 39 2.69 1.87 -7.44
CA LEU A 39 3.40 2.01 -6.18
C LEU A 39 4.90 2.25 -6.39
N ALA A 40 5.52 1.57 -7.37
CA ALA A 40 6.92 1.76 -7.74
C ALA A 40 7.22 3.19 -8.20
N ALA A 41 6.28 3.82 -8.89
CA ALA A 41 6.43 5.18 -9.40
C ALA A 41 6.04 6.28 -8.38
N HIS A 42 5.49 5.92 -7.22
CA HIS A 42 4.90 6.91 -6.31
C HIS A 42 5.94 7.46 -5.31
N PRO A 43 6.18 8.79 -5.26
CA PRO A 43 7.29 9.37 -4.49
C PRO A 43 7.15 9.24 -2.96
N ARG A 44 5.91 9.05 -2.48
CA ARG A 44 5.56 8.98 -1.04
C ARG A 44 5.08 7.61 -0.57
N LEU A 45 5.06 6.61 -1.44
CA LEU A 45 4.68 5.25 -1.06
C LEU A 45 5.86 4.33 -1.29
N GLU A 46 5.97 3.30 -0.48
CA GLU A 46 7.00 2.28 -0.59
C GLU A 46 6.33 0.92 -0.50
N LEU A 47 6.47 0.10 -1.53
CA LEU A 47 6.04 -1.29 -1.48
C LEU A 47 7.05 -2.08 -0.64
N VAL A 48 6.62 -2.64 0.48
CA VAL A 48 7.52 -3.30 1.45
C VAL A 48 7.36 -4.82 1.50
N PHE A 49 6.22 -5.34 1.02
CA PHE A 49 6.05 -6.77 0.75
C PHE A 49 4.97 -6.98 -0.31
N VAL A 50 5.05 -8.13 -1.00
CA VAL A 50 4.01 -8.59 -1.91
C VAL A 50 3.73 -10.08 -1.65
N SER A 51 2.47 -10.49 -1.64
CA SER A 51 2.07 -11.89 -1.45
C SER A 51 1.33 -12.43 -2.67
N SER A 52 1.76 -13.60 -3.13
CA SER A 52 1.11 -14.41 -4.15
C SER A 52 1.39 -15.88 -3.90
N ARG A 53 0.34 -16.68 -3.83
CA ARG A 53 0.45 -18.15 -3.70
C ARG A 53 1.15 -18.78 -4.90
N GLU A 54 0.94 -18.23 -6.09
CA GLU A 54 1.43 -18.80 -7.35
C GLU A 54 2.84 -18.32 -7.71
N LEU A 55 3.18 -17.09 -7.33
CA LEU A 55 4.48 -16.49 -7.65
C LEU A 55 5.49 -16.60 -6.51
N GLY A 56 5.12 -17.21 -5.37
CA GLY A 56 5.96 -17.32 -4.19
C GLY A 56 7.41 -17.72 -4.50
N GLY A 57 8.35 -16.91 -4.02
CA GLY A 57 9.80 -17.06 -4.24
C GLY A 57 10.34 -16.33 -5.46
N GLN A 58 9.52 -15.98 -6.46
CA GLN A 58 9.95 -15.31 -7.69
C GLN A 58 10.21 -13.82 -7.44
N ARG A 59 11.10 -13.19 -8.22
CA ARG A 59 11.38 -11.76 -8.05
C ARG A 59 10.23 -10.95 -8.63
N VAL A 60 9.89 -9.84 -7.98
CA VAL A 60 8.85 -8.93 -8.51
C VAL A 60 9.24 -8.39 -9.88
N ALA A 61 10.53 -8.04 -10.06
CA ALA A 61 11.06 -7.53 -11.33
C ALA A 61 10.98 -8.53 -12.51
N GLU A 62 10.80 -9.84 -12.26
CA GLU A 62 10.60 -10.84 -13.31
C GLU A 62 9.19 -10.75 -13.93
N HIS A 63 8.23 -10.18 -13.19
CA HIS A 63 6.82 -10.04 -13.60
C HIS A 63 6.39 -8.60 -13.84
N VAL A 64 7.05 -7.65 -13.16
CA VAL A 64 6.82 -6.20 -13.30
C VAL A 64 8.18 -5.52 -13.48
N PRO A 65 8.71 -5.40 -14.72
CA PRO A 65 10.05 -4.89 -14.98
C PRO A 65 10.29 -3.44 -14.50
N GLU A 66 9.23 -2.65 -14.38
CA GLU A 66 9.28 -1.27 -13.86
C GLU A 66 9.58 -1.23 -12.35
N PHE A 67 9.41 -2.35 -11.64
CA PHE A 67 9.80 -2.45 -10.25
C PHE A 67 11.30 -2.70 -10.13
N ALA A 68 12.06 -1.62 -9.92
CA ALA A 68 13.53 -1.68 -9.77
C ALA A 68 14.02 -2.26 -8.42
N GLY A 69 13.11 -2.70 -7.54
CA GLY A 69 13.44 -3.19 -6.19
C GLY A 69 13.85 -4.68 -6.15
N ALA A 70 14.29 -5.12 -4.98
CA ALA A 70 14.75 -6.50 -4.75
C ALA A 70 13.69 -7.45 -4.17
N LEU A 71 12.43 -6.99 -4.04
CA LEU A 71 11.36 -7.80 -3.47
C LEU A 71 11.12 -9.09 -4.25
N ARG A 72 10.72 -10.12 -3.51
CA ARG A 72 10.20 -11.38 -4.02
C ARG A 72 8.77 -11.54 -3.57
N TYR A 73 7.96 -12.24 -4.37
CA TYR A 73 6.65 -12.65 -3.92
C TYR A 73 6.78 -13.62 -2.76
N GLU A 74 5.99 -13.38 -1.72
CA GLU A 74 5.89 -14.27 -0.56
C GLU A 74 4.59 -15.07 -0.63
N ASN A 75 4.52 -16.19 0.07
CA ASN A 75 3.26 -16.92 0.27
C ASN A 75 2.82 -16.71 1.72
N LEU A 76 2.32 -15.51 2.00
CA LEU A 76 1.91 -15.12 3.36
C LEU A 76 0.48 -15.55 3.62
N ASP A 77 0.25 -16.14 4.79
CA ASP A 77 -1.08 -16.20 5.38
C ASP A 77 -1.43 -14.88 6.09
N ALA A 78 -2.64 -14.82 6.63
CA ALA A 78 -3.18 -13.64 7.28
C ALA A 78 -2.35 -13.19 8.49
N ALA A 79 -1.88 -14.12 9.33
CA ALA A 79 -1.09 -13.79 10.52
C ALA A 79 0.32 -13.33 10.13
N ALA A 80 0.97 -14.02 9.19
CA ALA A 80 2.31 -13.65 8.72
C ALA A 80 2.33 -12.27 8.02
N ALA A 81 1.22 -11.84 7.42
CA ALA A 81 1.08 -10.52 6.81
C ALA A 81 1.11 -9.38 7.83
N THR A 82 0.56 -9.56 9.04
CA THR A 82 0.50 -8.51 10.08
C THR A 82 1.90 -8.12 10.57
N ALA A 83 2.85 -9.06 10.53
CA ALA A 83 4.21 -8.90 11.03
C ALA A 83 5.17 -8.19 10.04
N ARG A 84 4.71 -7.81 8.85
CA ARG A 84 5.59 -7.21 7.81
C ARG A 84 5.83 -5.71 7.95
N GLY A 85 5.23 -5.09 8.97
CA GLY A 85 5.45 -3.68 9.31
C GLY A 85 4.92 -2.70 8.26
N ALA A 86 3.92 -3.07 7.47
CA ALA A 86 3.27 -2.09 6.60
C ALA A 86 2.46 -1.09 7.44
N ASP A 87 2.34 0.15 6.95
CA ASP A 87 1.39 1.14 7.46
C ASP A 87 -0.01 0.88 6.89
N ALA A 88 -0.09 0.32 5.69
CA ALA A 88 -1.33 -0.08 5.05
C ALA A 88 -1.16 -1.36 4.22
N VAL A 89 -2.22 -2.15 4.10
CA VAL A 89 -2.27 -3.37 3.29
C VAL A 89 -3.39 -3.26 2.27
N ILE A 90 -3.04 -3.45 1.00
CA ILE A 90 -3.99 -3.58 -0.10
C ILE A 90 -4.32 -5.05 -0.29
N LEU A 91 -5.60 -5.39 -0.24
CA LEU A 91 -6.15 -6.72 -0.52
C LEU A 91 -6.67 -6.74 -1.96
N ALA A 92 -5.89 -7.31 -2.88
CA ALA A 92 -6.28 -7.57 -4.26
C ALA A 92 -6.72 -9.03 -4.42
N LEU A 93 -7.64 -9.47 -3.56
CA LEU A 93 -8.07 -10.86 -3.46
C LEU A 93 -9.39 -11.09 -4.22
N PRO A 94 -9.68 -12.34 -4.65
CA PRO A 94 -11.02 -12.70 -5.08
C PRO A 94 -12.05 -12.49 -3.96
N ASN A 95 -13.32 -12.27 -4.35
CA ASN A 95 -14.41 -12.15 -3.38
C ASN A 95 -14.49 -13.37 -2.44
N GLY A 96 -14.82 -13.11 -1.18
CA GLY A 96 -14.90 -14.06 -0.07
C GLY A 96 -13.55 -14.46 0.51
N LYS A 97 -12.44 -13.79 0.15
CA LYS A 97 -11.09 -14.15 0.62
C LYS A 97 -10.43 -13.08 1.49
N ALA A 98 -11.01 -11.88 1.60
CA ALA A 98 -10.43 -10.81 2.41
C ALA A 98 -10.60 -11.05 3.93
N ALA A 99 -11.72 -11.63 4.35
CA ALA A 99 -12.10 -11.73 5.77
C ALA A 99 -11.03 -12.28 6.72
N PRO A 100 -10.26 -13.34 6.39
CA PRO A 100 -9.20 -13.81 7.28
C PRO A 100 -8.07 -12.79 7.49
N TYR A 101 -7.71 -12.03 6.45
CA TYR A 101 -6.69 -10.98 6.55
C TYR A 101 -7.19 -9.81 7.38
N VAL A 102 -8.44 -9.39 7.16
CA VAL A 102 -9.09 -8.34 7.95
C VAL A 102 -9.08 -8.70 9.43
N ALA A 103 -9.61 -9.88 9.77
CA ALA A 103 -9.67 -10.34 11.16
C ALA A 103 -8.29 -10.44 11.82
N ALA A 104 -7.26 -10.90 11.09
CA ALA A 104 -5.91 -10.99 11.62
C ALA A 104 -5.30 -9.60 11.87
N ILE A 105 -5.49 -8.66 10.94
CA ILE A 105 -5.00 -7.29 11.06
C ILE A 105 -5.69 -6.58 12.23
N ASP A 106 -7.01 -6.68 12.34
CA ASP A 106 -7.76 -6.07 13.45
C ASP A 106 -7.30 -6.61 14.81
N ALA A 107 -7.04 -7.92 14.90
CA ALA A 107 -6.63 -8.55 16.15
C ALA A 107 -5.16 -8.26 16.54
N GLN A 108 -4.24 -8.21 15.57
CA GLN A 108 -2.80 -8.24 15.84
C GLN A 108 -2.08 -6.93 15.49
N ALA A 109 -2.62 -6.16 14.54
CA ALA A 109 -2.00 -4.94 14.04
C ALA A 109 -3.07 -3.88 13.69
N PRO A 110 -3.94 -3.47 14.63
CA PRO A 110 -5.10 -2.60 14.37
C PRO A 110 -4.76 -1.18 13.88
N ARG A 111 -3.47 -0.81 13.84
CA ARG A 111 -3.00 0.46 13.27
C ARG A 111 -2.77 0.39 11.75
N ILE A 112 -2.74 -0.81 11.18
CA ILE A 112 -2.59 -1.00 9.74
C ILE A 112 -3.90 -0.61 9.06
N VAL A 113 -3.82 0.28 8.07
CA VAL A 113 -4.98 0.63 7.24
C VAL A 113 -5.23 -0.46 6.21
N ILE A 114 -6.46 -0.90 6.05
CA ILE A 114 -6.84 -1.91 5.05
C ILE A 114 -7.50 -1.23 3.86
N VAL A 115 -7.04 -1.57 2.66
CA VAL A 115 -7.69 -1.19 1.39
C VAL A 115 -8.10 -2.46 0.67
N ASP A 116 -9.40 -2.77 0.66
CA ASP A 116 -9.94 -3.94 -0.04
C ASP A 116 -10.46 -3.56 -1.42
N LEU A 117 -9.93 -4.21 -2.46
CA LEU A 117 -10.36 -4.02 -3.84
C LEU A 117 -11.49 -4.96 -4.25
N SER A 118 -11.83 -5.93 -3.39
CA SER A 118 -12.92 -6.88 -3.61
C SER A 118 -14.31 -6.23 -3.45
N ALA A 119 -15.36 -7.03 -3.66
CA ALA A 119 -16.72 -6.59 -3.36
C ALA A 119 -17.16 -6.82 -1.90
N ASP A 120 -16.35 -7.51 -1.09
CA ASP A 120 -16.77 -8.10 0.18
C ASP A 120 -17.26 -7.06 1.20
N HIS A 121 -16.66 -5.87 1.21
CA HIS A 121 -16.98 -4.80 2.17
C HIS A 121 -17.67 -3.58 1.53
N ARG A 122 -18.15 -3.67 0.28
CA ARG A 122 -18.74 -2.53 -0.45
C ARG A 122 -20.04 -1.99 0.16
N PHE A 123 -20.73 -2.80 0.98
CA PHE A 123 -22.02 -2.48 1.59
C PHE A 123 -21.95 -2.51 3.13
N ASP A 124 -20.75 -2.44 3.69
CA ASP A 124 -20.54 -2.37 5.13
C ASP A 124 -20.41 -0.90 5.55
N ASP A 125 -21.35 -0.42 6.38
CA ASP A 125 -21.39 0.97 6.86
C ASP A 125 -20.17 1.34 7.73
N ALA A 126 -19.41 0.34 8.23
CA ALA A 126 -18.16 0.57 8.96
C ALA A 126 -16.94 0.81 8.04
N TRP A 127 -17.09 0.58 6.73
CA TRP A 127 -16.00 0.71 5.74
C TRP A 127 -16.17 1.97 4.89
N TYR A 128 -15.09 2.71 4.71
CA TYR A 128 -15.11 3.91 3.89
C TYR A 128 -15.15 3.52 2.41
N TYR A 129 -16.14 4.01 1.67
CA TYR A 129 -16.22 3.77 0.23
C TYR A 129 -15.22 4.66 -0.52
N GLY A 130 -14.26 4.02 -1.20
CA GLY A 130 -13.12 4.62 -1.88
C GLY A 130 -13.45 5.30 -3.21
N LEU A 131 -14.42 6.23 -3.22
CA LEU A 131 -14.64 7.21 -4.30
C LEU A 131 -14.14 8.59 -3.85
N PRO A 132 -12.86 8.95 -4.07
CA PRO A 132 -12.32 10.26 -3.69
C PRO A 132 -13.13 11.45 -4.19
N GLU A 133 -13.86 11.31 -5.30
CA GLU A 133 -14.70 12.32 -5.93
C GLU A 133 -16.03 12.56 -5.19
N LEU A 134 -16.55 11.58 -4.44
CA LEU A 134 -17.83 11.66 -3.73
C LEU A 134 -17.69 11.73 -2.20
N THR A 135 -16.58 11.24 -1.64
CA THR A 135 -16.44 11.05 -0.18
C THR A 135 -15.35 11.87 0.48
N ARG A 136 -14.58 12.71 -0.26
CA ARG A 136 -13.50 13.56 0.30
C ARG A 136 -13.89 14.38 1.53
N ALA A 137 -15.14 14.82 1.63
CA ALA A 137 -15.65 15.58 2.77
C ALA A 137 -16.03 14.72 4.00
N ARG A 138 -16.14 13.40 3.86
CA ARG A 138 -16.50 12.44 4.93
C ARG A 138 -15.33 11.60 5.43
N TYR A 139 -14.11 11.88 4.97
CA TYR A 139 -12.92 11.20 5.48
C TYR A 139 -12.64 11.64 6.92
N ALA A 140 -13.16 10.86 7.88
CA ALA A 140 -12.99 11.08 9.32
C ALA A 140 -11.82 10.26 9.92
N GLY A 141 -10.89 9.79 9.08
CA GLY A 141 -9.78 8.94 9.52
C GLY A 141 -10.10 7.43 9.60
N SER A 142 -11.07 6.93 8.82
CA SER A 142 -11.40 5.50 8.81
C SER A 142 -10.20 4.63 8.39
N ALA A 143 -9.98 3.57 9.17
CA ALA A 143 -8.89 2.60 9.00
C ALA A 143 -9.14 1.55 7.88
N ALA A 144 -10.28 1.63 7.19
CA ALA A 144 -10.71 0.61 6.22
C ALA A 144 -11.41 1.26 5.01
N SER A 145 -10.99 0.91 3.78
CA SER A 145 -11.56 1.43 2.53
C SER A 145 -11.90 0.33 1.53
N ALA A 146 -13.10 0.36 0.93
CA ALA A 146 -13.51 -0.53 -0.16
C ALA A 146 -13.48 0.20 -1.52
N ASN A 147 -12.87 -0.39 -2.56
CA ASN A 147 -12.81 0.25 -3.87
C ASN A 147 -14.12 0.05 -4.67
N PRO A 148 -14.68 1.09 -5.32
CA PRO A 148 -15.73 0.93 -6.32
C PRO A 148 -15.34 -0.01 -7.47
N GLY A 149 -16.36 -0.52 -8.17
CA GLY A 149 -16.17 -1.27 -9.42
C GLY A 149 -15.75 -0.38 -10.58
#